data_AF-A0A4Y2MAK4-F1
#
_entry.id   AF-A0A4Y2MAK4-F1
#
_cell.length_a   1.000
_cell.length_b   1.000
_cell.length_c   1.000
_cell.angle_alpha   90.00
_cell.angle_beta   90.00
_cell.angle_gamma   90.00
#
_symmetry.space_group_name_H-M   'P 1'
#
loop_
_entity.id
_entity.type
_entity.pdbx_description
1 polymer ?
#
loop_
_entity_poly.entity_id
_entity_poly.type
_entity_poly.pdbx_seq_one_letter_code
_entity_poly.pdbx_strand_id
1 'polypeptide(L)'
;MSKRKCLSIKEKKFFMRWIKEEGKGYCFKIWYSSEQLIKTIIKIRNNIQNYDSSNSCSKCLKTCVYEDVDEAISKWIHTMRDKNVPISGPFIIEKVLQFAKALGYDEFRGSNGWLEKFKRRHGIIAKVISGERK
;
A
#
# COMPACT_ATOMS: atom_id res chain seq x y z
N MET A 1 -24.92 12.22 14.70
CA MET A 1 -23.88 11.16 14.82
C MET A 1 -22.50 11.79 14.63
N SER A 2 -21.61 11.66 15.61
CA SER A 2 -20.26 12.24 15.52
C SER A 2 -19.43 11.49 14.47
N LYS A 3 -18.73 12.21 13.59
CA LYS A 3 -17.95 11.60 12.50
C LYS A 3 -16.80 10.79 13.10
N ARG A 4 -16.63 9.52 12.66
CA ARG A 4 -15.52 8.65 13.11
C ARG A 4 -14.18 9.28 12.70
N LYS A 5 -13.30 9.53 13.67
CA LYS A 5 -11.93 10.02 13.44
C LYS A 5 -11.07 8.88 12.89
N CYS A 6 -10.55 9.03 11.66
CA CYS A 6 -9.63 8.06 11.05
C CYS A 6 -8.18 8.52 11.19
N LEU A 7 -7.41 7.77 11.98
CA LEU A 7 -5.99 8.02 12.22
C LEU A 7 -5.10 7.38 11.15
N SER A 8 -4.05 8.09 10.74
CA SER A 8 -2.97 7.55 9.92
C SER A 8 -2.15 6.51 10.67
N ILE A 9 -1.41 5.67 9.95
CA ILE A 9 -0.50 4.68 10.54
C ILE A 9 0.56 5.37 11.43
N LYS A 10 1.07 6.54 11.01
CA LYS A 10 2.01 7.34 11.79
C LYS A 10 1.43 7.78 13.14
N GLU A 11 0.22 8.35 13.11
CA GLU A 11 -0.49 8.74 14.34
C GLU A 11 -0.76 7.54 15.24
N LYS A 12 -1.16 6.40 14.68
CA LYS A 12 -1.37 5.16 15.44
C LYS A 12 -0.07 4.64 16.09
N LYS A 13 1.08 4.75 15.41
CA LYS A 13 2.40 4.38 15.99
C LYS A 13 2.81 5.33 17.12
N PHE A 14 2.65 6.64 16.92
CA PHE A 14 2.91 7.64 17.96
C PHE A 14 2.05 7.39 19.20
N PHE A 15 0.76 7.13 18.98
CA PHE A 15 -0.20 6.79 20.01
C PHE A 15 0.18 5.53 20.79
N MET A 16 0.67 4.48 20.12
CA MET A 16 1.16 3.26 20.77
C MET A 16 2.36 3.50 21.68
N ARG A 17 3.31 4.32 21.22
CA ARG A 17 4.48 4.70 22.02
C ARG A 17 4.05 5.45 23.26
N TRP A 18 3.15 6.41 23.10
CA TRP A 18 2.63 7.23 24.19
C TRP A 18 1.85 6.41 25.24
N ILE A 19 1.01 5.45 24.83
CA ILE A 19 0.31 4.53 25.78
C ILE A 19 1.31 3.72 26.62
N LYS A 20 2.47 3.37 26.07
CA LYS A 20 3.50 2.59 26.78
C LYS A 20 4.18 3.42 27.87
N GLU A 21 4.33 4.73 27.67
CA GLU A 21 5.02 5.64 28.59
C GLU A 21 4.05 6.20 29.66
N GLU A 22 2.86 6.65 29.26
CA GLU A 22 1.96 7.44 30.12
C GLU A 22 0.72 6.67 30.63
N GLY A 23 0.50 5.45 30.12
CA GLY A 23 -0.67 4.64 30.47
C GLY A 23 -1.98 5.08 29.79
N LYS A 24 -3.03 4.26 29.95
CA LYS A 24 -4.30 4.40 29.20
C LYS A 24 -5.23 5.51 29.70
N GLY A 25 -5.12 5.89 30.98
CA GLY A 25 -6.11 6.72 31.67
C GLY A 25 -6.24 8.15 31.12
N TYR A 26 -5.12 8.77 30.72
CA TYR A 26 -5.10 10.16 30.27
C TYR A 26 -5.30 10.33 28.75
N CYS A 27 -5.28 9.22 28.02
CA CYS A 27 -5.26 9.19 26.56
C CYS A 27 -6.55 9.74 25.92
N PHE A 28 -7.69 9.47 26.56
CA PHE A 28 -9.01 9.91 26.09
C PHE A 28 -9.13 11.44 26.03
N LYS A 29 -8.58 12.12 27.06
CA LYS A 29 -8.70 13.56 27.26
C LYS A 29 -7.81 14.35 26.30
N ILE A 30 -6.62 13.84 26.01
CA ILE A 30 -5.66 14.52 25.12
C ILE A 30 -6.00 14.29 23.64
N TRP A 31 -6.42 13.08 23.26
CA TRP A 31 -6.54 12.72 21.85
C TRP A 31 -7.96 12.81 21.27
N TYR A 32 -8.95 13.17 22.09
CA TYR A 32 -10.38 13.18 21.74
C TYR A 32 -10.79 11.87 21.02
N SER A 33 -10.36 10.74 21.58
CA SER A 33 -10.52 9.42 20.98
C SER A 33 -11.46 8.57 21.82
N SER A 34 -12.45 7.94 21.19
CA SER A 34 -13.37 7.04 21.91
C SER A 34 -12.64 5.80 22.43
N GLU A 35 -13.08 5.27 23.57
CA GLU A 35 -12.50 4.04 24.16
C GLU A 35 -12.49 2.87 23.16
N GLN A 36 -13.50 2.82 22.28
CA GLN A 36 -13.63 1.85 21.21
C GLN A 36 -12.50 1.97 20.17
N LEU A 37 -12.06 3.19 19.86
CA LEU A 37 -10.95 3.43 18.94
C LEU A 37 -9.63 2.94 19.55
N ILE A 38 -9.42 3.21 20.85
CA ILE A 38 -8.23 2.78 21.59
C ILE A 38 -8.15 1.25 21.63
N LYS A 39 -9.24 0.57 21.98
CA LYS A 39 -9.34 -0.89 21.98
C LYS A 39 -9.03 -1.48 20.62
N THR A 40 -9.58 -0.90 19.55
CA THR A 40 -9.34 -1.34 18.18
C THR A 40 -7.86 -1.18 17.79
N ILE A 41 -7.26 -0.03 18.09
CA ILE A 41 -5.85 0.26 17.80
C ILE A 41 -4.92 -0.72 18.51
N ILE A 42 -5.16 -1.00 19.81
CA ILE A 42 -4.41 -1.99 20.58
C ILE A 42 -4.53 -3.39 19.96
N LYS A 43 -5.71 -3.78 19.49
CA LYS A 43 -5.92 -5.08 18.84
C LYS A 43 -5.12 -5.24 17.54
N ILE A 44 -5.00 -4.17 16.75
CA ILE A 44 -4.23 -4.18 15.48
C ILE A 44 -2.74 -3.84 15.66
N ARG A 45 -2.23 -3.78 16.90
CA ARG A 45 -0.85 -3.39 17.24
C ARG A 45 0.21 -4.13 16.42
N ASN A 46 0.12 -5.46 16.38
CA ASN A 46 1.12 -6.30 15.71
C ASN A 46 1.18 -6.03 14.20
N ASN A 47 0.04 -5.72 13.58
CA ASN A 47 -0.03 -5.39 12.16
C ASN A 47 0.55 -3.99 11.88
N ILE A 48 0.39 -3.04 12.81
CA ILE A 48 0.98 -1.69 12.70
C ILE A 48 2.50 -1.72 12.93
N GLN A 49 2.98 -2.53 13.88
CA GLN A 49 4.39 -2.59 14.25
C GLN A 49 5.25 -3.28 13.18
N ASN A 50 4.72 -4.32 12.52
CA ASN A 50 5.37 -5.00 11.39
C ASN A 50 5.29 -4.22 10.06
N TYR A 51 4.56 -3.10 10.02
CA TYR A 51 4.45 -2.29 8.81
C TYR A 51 5.66 -1.35 8.68
N ASP A 52 6.61 -1.73 7.83
CA ASP A 52 7.94 -1.08 7.69
C ASP A 52 7.91 0.31 7.04
N SER A 53 6.78 0.74 6.49
CA SER A 53 6.68 2.06 5.85
C SER A 53 6.67 3.17 6.91
N SER A 54 7.86 3.66 7.28
CA SER A 54 8.10 4.62 8.37
C SER A 54 7.41 5.98 8.16
N ASN A 55 6.90 6.26 6.95
CA ASN A 55 6.32 7.57 6.60
C ASN A 55 4.98 7.51 5.84
N SER A 56 4.21 6.42 5.99
CA SER A 56 2.92 6.30 5.29
C SER A 56 1.81 7.14 5.95
N CYS A 57 1.34 8.17 5.23
CA CYS A 57 0.09 8.90 5.55
C CYS A 57 -1.17 8.05 5.35
N SER A 58 -1.03 6.76 5.00
CA SER A 58 -2.16 5.86 4.77
C SER A 58 -2.93 5.60 6.07
N LYS A 59 -4.26 5.59 5.96
CA LYS A 59 -5.18 5.29 7.07
C LYS A 59 -5.44 3.79 7.23
N CYS A 60 -5.12 2.98 6.22
CA CYS A 60 -5.30 1.53 6.19
C CYS A 60 -4.01 0.78 5.86
N LEU A 61 -3.81 -0.34 6.55
CA LEU A 61 -2.83 -1.38 6.22
C LEU A 61 -3.45 -2.19 5.08
N LYS A 62 -3.17 -1.79 3.84
CA LYS A 62 -3.69 -2.49 2.68
C LYS A 62 -2.67 -3.54 2.29
N THR A 63 -2.83 -4.75 2.81
CA THR A 63 -2.22 -5.94 2.21
C THR A 63 -2.73 -6.01 0.77
N CYS A 64 -1.82 -6.13 -0.18
CA CYS A 64 -2.27 -6.28 -1.56
C CYS A 64 -2.81 -7.71 -1.66
N VAL A 65 -4.04 -7.89 -2.12
CA VAL A 65 -4.63 -9.24 -2.28
C VAL A 65 -3.77 -10.13 -3.21
N TYR A 66 -2.86 -9.51 -3.96
CA TYR A 66 -1.97 -10.14 -4.94
C TYR A 66 -0.51 -9.70 -4.71
N GLU A 67 0.01 -9.79 -3.48
CA GLU A 67 1.42 -9.45 -3.17
C GLU A 67 2.40 -10.28 -4.00
N ASP A 68 2.14 -11.58 -4.19
CA ASP A 68 3.00 -12.47 -4.98
C ASP A 68 3.10 -12.04 -6.45
N VAL A 69 1.96 -11.66 -7.03
CA VAL A 69 1.88 -11.19 -8.42
C VAL A 69 2.59 -9.83 -8.57
N ASP A 70 2.43 -8.95 -7.60
CA ASP A 70 3.05 -7.62 -7.56
C ASP A 70 4.58 -7.73 -7.49
N GLU A 71 5.09 -8.63 -6.64
CA GLU A 71 6.53 -8.90 -6.50
C GLU A 71 7.11 -9.51 -7.79
N ALA A 72 6.45 -10.52 -8.36
CA ALA A 72 6.90 -11.17 -9.59
C ALA A 72 7.03 -10.17 -10.75
N ILE A 73 6.04 -9.28 -10.90
CA ILE A 73 6.05 -8.23 -11.92
C ILE A 73 7.13 -7.18 -11.63
N SER A 74 7.32 -6.79 -10.38
CA SER A 74 8.36 -5.83 -10.02
C SER A 74 9.76 -6.35 -10.37
N LYS A 75 10.05 -7.62 -10.05
CA LYS A 75 11.29 -8.32 -10.44
C LYS A 75 11.46 -8.36 -11.96
N TRP A 76 10.41 -8.73 -12.69
CA TRP A 76 10.43 -8.78 -14.16
C TRP A 76 10.71 -7.41 -14.79
N ILE A 77 10.06 -6.34 -14.31
CA ILE A 77 10.31 -4.98 -14.78
C ILE A 77 11.74 -4.55 -14.51
N HIS A 78 12.31 -4.92 -13.36
CA HIS A 78 13.71 -4.63 -13.03
C HIS A 78 14.66 -5.28 -14.04
N THR A 79 14.45 -6.56 -14.38
CA THR A 79 15.23 -7.26 -15.42
C THR A 79 15.08 -6.64 -16.81
N MET A 80 13.88 -6.18 -17.16
CA MET A 80 13.63 -5.56 -18.47
C MET A 80 14.27 -4.16 -18.58
N ARG A 81 14.33 -3.42 -17.46
CA ARG A 81 15.05 -2.14 -17.37
C ARG A 81 16.56 -2.32 -17.47
N ASP A 82 17.11 -3.37 -16.86
CA ASP A 82 18.53 -3.73 -17.00
C ASP A 82 18.89 -4.01 -18.46
N LYS A 83 17.98 -4.66 -19.19
CA LYS A 83 18.08 -4.90 -20.65
C LYS A 83 17.76 -3.67 -21.49
N ASN A 84 17.50 -2.52 -20.88
CA ASN A 84 17.13 -1.25 -21.52
C ASN A 84 15.93 -1.35 -22.49
N VAL A 85 15.00 -2.29 -22.24
CA VAL A 85 13.82 -2.51 -23.08
C VAL A 85 12.68 -1.58 -22.63
N PRO A 86 12.11 -0.76 -23.52
CA PRO A 86 10.94 0.04 -23.18
C PRO A 86 9.73 -0.85 -22.94
N ILE A 87 9.09 -0.70 -21.77
CA ILE A 87 7.93 -1.50 -21.37
C ILE A 87 6.67 -0.64 -21.44
N SER A 88 5.77 -1.01 -22.34
CA SER A 88 4.46 -0.35 -22.48
C SER A 88 3.48 -0.79 -21.39
N GLY A 89 2.56 0.11 -21.00
CA GLY A 89 1.53 -0.18 -19.99
C GLY A 89 0.67 -1.43 -20.29
N PRO A 90 0.13 -1.59 -21.52
CA PRO A 90 -0.62 -2.80 -21.90
C PRO A 90 0.21 -4.08 -21.79
N PHE A 91 1.51 -4.00 -22.08
CA PHE A 91 2.41 -5.15 -22.00
C PHE A 91 2.67 -5.57 -20.55
N ILE A 92 2.70 -4.62 -19.61
CA ILE A 92 2.70 -4.92 -18.18
C ILE A 92 1.43 -5.68 -17.81
N ILE A 93 0.25 -5.22 -18.25
CA ILE A 93 -1.03 -5.88 -17.93
C ILE A 93 -1.03 -7.33 -18.43
N GLU A 94 -0.63 -7.57 -19.67
CA GLU A 94 -0.56 -8.92 -20.23
C GLU A 94 0.35 -9.84 -19.42
N LYS A 95 1.52 -9.32 -19.01
CA LYS A 95 2.43 -10.08 -18.16
C LYS A 95 1.83 -10.35 -16.78
N VAL A 96 1.12 -9.39 -16.20
CA VAL A 96 0.49 -9.56 -14.88
C VAL A 96 -0.57 -10.66 -14.95
N LEU A 97 -1.35 -10.73 -16.03
CA LEU A 97 -2.31 -11.81 -16.25
C LEU A 97 -1.62 -13.17 -16.37
N GLN A 98 -0.47 -13.25 -17.07
CA GLN A 98 0.32 -14.48 -17.15
C GLN A 98 0.84 -14.94 -15.78
N PHE A 99 1.40 -14.03 -14.99
CA PHE A 99 1.88 -14.34 -13.64
C PHE A 99 0.75 -14.68 -12.69
N ALA A 100 -0.38 -13.97 -12.76
CA ALA A 100 -1.56 -14.25 -11.96
C ALA A 100 -2.08 -15.67 -12.24
N LYS A 101 -2.21 -16.05 -13.52
CA LYS A 101 -2.61 -17.40 -13.91
C LYS A 101 -1.63 -18.47 -13.44
N ALA A 102 -0.33 -18.22 -13.55
CA ALA A 102 0.71 -19.14 -13.08
C ALA A 102 0.67 -19.34 -11.55
N LEU A 103 0.25 -18.32 -10.80
CA LEU A 103 0.09 -18.34 -9.34
C LEU A 103 -1.30 -18.82 -8.89
N GLY A 104 -2.19 -19.20 -9.81
CA GLY A 104 -3.54 -19.70 -9.51
C GLY A 104 -4.60 -18.61 -9.29
N TYR A 105 -4.30 -17.35 -9.61
CA TYR A 105 -5.23 -16.22 -9.51
C TYR A 105 -5.95 -15.96 -10.85
N ASP A 106 -6.87 -16.85 -11.23
CA ASP A 106 -7.61 -16.76 -12.51
C ASP A 106 -8.63 -15.60 -12.55
N GLU A 107 -9.09 -15.13 -11.38
CA GLU A 107 -10.00 -13.98 -11.28
C GLU A 107 -9.31 -12.62 -11.47
N PHE A 108 -7.98 -12.58 -11.53
CA PHE A 108 -7.25 -11.33 -11.66
C PHE A 108 -7.37 -10.79 -13.09
N ARG A 109 -8.05 -9.64 -13.25
CA ARG A 109 -8.31 -9.02 -14.57
C ARG A 109 -7.36 -7.89 -14.96
N GLY A 110 -6.38 -7.52 -14.11
CA GLY A 110 -5.38 -6.50 -14.45
C GLY A 110 -5.98 -5.15 -14.90
N SER A 111 -6.83 -4.54 -14.09
CA SER A 111 -7.50 -3.28 -14.45
C SER A 111 -6.55 -2.09 -14.60
N ASN A 112 -6.93 -1.08 -15.40
CA ASN A 112 -6.18 0.18 -15.52
C ASN A 112 -5.92 0.83 -14.14
N GLY A 113 -6.90 0.79 -13.24
CA GLY A 113 -6.75 1.31 -11.88
C GLY A 113 -5.79 0.49 -11.00
N TRP A 114 -5.55 -0.79 -11.31
CA TRP A 114 -4.47 -1.56 -10.71
C TRP A 114 -3.11 -1.10 -11.24
N LEU A 115 -2.97 -0.95 -12.57
CA LEU A 115 -1.73 -0.52 -13.20
C LEU A 115 -1.27 0.87 -12.70
N GLU A 116 -2.17 1.83 -12.57
CA GLU A 116 -1.84 3.16 -12.03
C GLU A 116 -1.35 3.10 -10.58
N LYS A 117 -2.00 2.28 -9.74
CA LYS A 117 -1.58 2.06 -8.35
C LYS A 117 -0.22 1.36 -8.30
N PHE A 118 -0.01 0.37 -9.15
CA PHE A 118 1.24 -0.35 -9.28
C PHE A 118 2.38 0.60 -9.66
N LYS A 119 2.20 1.42 -10.70
CA LYS A 119 3.18 2.44 -11.11
C LYS A 119 3.51 3.41 -9.99
N ARG A 120 2.50 3.88 -9.26
CA ARG A 120 2.69 4.80 -8.12
C ARG A 120 3.44 4.15 -6.95
N ARG A 121 3.19 2.86 -6.67
CA ARG A 121 3.89 2.13 -5.60
C ARG A 121 5.37 1.90 -5.91
N HIS A 122 5.68 1.52 -7.15
CA HIS A 122 7.04 1.18 -7.58
C HIS A 122 7.80 2.34 -8.20
N GLY A 123 7.27 3.57 -8.12
CA GLY A 123 7.89 4.76 -8.71
C GLY A 123 8.15 4.63 -10.21
N ILE A 124 7.33 3.84 -10.92
CA ILE A 124 7.44 3.65 -12.36
C ILE A 124 6.84 4.90 -13.02
N ILE A 125 7.66 5.93 -13.12
CA ILE A 125 7.34 7.12 -13.90
C ILE A 125 7.30 6.66 -15.36
N ALA A 126 6.11 6.65 -15.94
CA ALA A 126 6.00 6.62 -17.39
C ALA A 126 6.66 7.91 -17.89
N LYS A 127 7.93 7.85 -18.29
CA LYS A 127 8.47 8.88 -19.17
C LYS A 127 7.66 8.77 -20.46
N VAL A 128 6.60 9.55 -20.54
CA VAL A 128 5.98 9.89 -21.82
C VAL A 128 7.10 10.50 -22.65
N ILE A 129 7.59 9.76 -23.63
CA ILE A 129 8.40 10.33 -24.70
C ILE A 129 7.38 11.11 -25.52
N SER A 130 7.21 12.39 -25.17
CA SER A 130 6.45 13.35 -25.97
C SER A 130 7.16 13.49 -27.31
N GLY A 131 6.66 12.80 -28.34
CA GLY A 131 7.33 12.74 -29.63
C GLY A 131 6.51 12.13 -30.75
N GLU A 132 5.18 12.18 -30.69
CA GLU A 132 4.36 11.95 -31.89
C GLU A 132 3.92 13.33 -32.39
N ARG A 133 4.68 13.86 -33.35
CA ARG A 133 4.24 14.97 -34.20
C ARG A 133 3.08 14.44 -35.05
N LYS A 134 1.97 15.17 -35.01
CA LYS A 134 0.88 15.01 -35.97
C LYS A 134 1.28 15.64 -37.31
#